data_AF-A0A220UGN5-F1
#
_entry.id   AF-A0A220UGN5-F1
#
_cell.length_a   1.000
_cell.length_b   1.000
_cell.length_c   1.000
_cell.angle_alpha   90.00
_cell.angle_beta   90.00
_cell.angle_gamma   90.00
#
_symmetry.space_group_name_H-M   'P 1'
#
loop_
_entity.id
_entity.type
_entity.pdbx_description
1 polymer ?
#
loop_
_entity_poly.entity_id
_entity_poly.type
_entity_poly.pdbx_seq_one_letter_code
_entity_poly.pdbx_strand_id
1 'polypeptide(L)' 'MIPIDKDLKKLRKTLLAQGARIDEKKSGWMIYPPDKERDPVMIHLTNSDWRSIKNARAMLRRSGFDV' A
#
# COMPACT_ATOMS: atom_id res chain seq x y z
N MET A 1 19.94 1.17 -6.39
CA MET A 1 19.10 0.44 -5.41
C MET A 1 18.49 1.47 -4.47
N ILE A 2 17.23 1.87 -4.71
CA ILE A 2 16.52 2.74 -3.77
C ILE A 2 16.19 1.86 -2.56
N PRO A 3 16.57 2.22 -1.32
CA PRO A 3 16.22 1.42 -0.17
C PRO A 3 14.69 1.40 -0.06
N ILE A 4 14.11 0.23 -0.31
CA ILE A 4 12.67 -0.07 -0.34
C ILE A 4 11.97 0.48 0.91
N ASP A 5 12.67 0.54 2.05
CA ASP A 5 12.23 1.14 3.31
C ASP A 5 11.77 2.61 3.22
N LYS A 6 12.46 3.46 2.46
CA LYS A 6 12.14 4.91 2.44
C LYS A 6 10.87 5.19 1.64
N ASP A 7 10.67 4.47 0.54
CA ASP A 7 9.51 4.64 -0.33
C ASP A 7 8.24 4.09 0.32
N LEU A 8 8.34 2.92 0.97
CA LEU A 8 7.25 2.33 1.75
C LEU A 8 6.85 3.19 2.96
N LYS A 9 7.82 3.76 3.69
CA LYS A 9 7.50 4.70 4.79
C LYS A 9 6.74 5.92 4.29
N LYS A 10 7.11 6.48 3.14
CA LYS A 10 6.37 7.59 2.51
C LYS A 10 4.96 7.14 2.12
N LEU A 11 4.83 5.99 1.45
CA LEU A 11 3.55 5.42 1.06
C LEU A 11 2.62 5.24 2.26
N ARG A 12 3.12 4.64 3.35
CA ARG A 12 2.38 4.47 4.60
C ARG A 12 1.87 5.80 5.15
N LYS A 13 2.73 6.82 5.20
CA LYS A 13 2.36 8.14 5.71
C LYS A 13 1.29 8.80 4.85
N THR A 14 1.40 8.69 3.52
CA THR A 14 0.41 9.21 2.56
C THR A 14 -0.94 8.52 2.75
N LEU A 15 -0.96 7.19 2.87
CA LEU A 15 -2.17 6.42 3.07
C LEU A 15 -2.84 6.74 4.42
N LEU A 16 -2.08 6.81 5.51
CA LEU A 16 -2.60 7.22 6.81
C LEU A 16 -3.16 8.66 6.78
N ALA A 17 -2.50 9.58 6.08
CA ALA A 17 -2.99 10.95 5.91
C ALA A 17 -4.31 11.03 5.13
N GLN A 18 -4.56 10.05 4.24
CA GLN A 18 -5.82 9.90 3.50
C GLN A 18 -6.89 9.14 4.30
N GLY A 19 -6.63 8.80 5.58
CA GLY A 19 -7.58 8.09 6.44
C GLY A 19 -7.59 6.58 6.25
N ALA A 20 -6.60 6.00 5.56
CA ALA A 20 -6.47 4.55 5.46
C ALA A 20 -6.14 3.93 6.82
N ARG A 21 -6.67 2.73 7.08
CA ARG A 21 -6.21 1.88 8.16
C ARG A 21 -5.22 0.85 7.60
N ILE A 22 -4.05 0.74 8.21
CA ILE A 22 -2.98 -0.15 7.73
C ILE A 22 -2.67 -1.18 8.81
N ASP A 23 -2.87 -2.45 8.50
CA ASP A 23 -2.50 -3.59 9.34
C ASP A 23 -1.26 -4.29 8.77
N GLU A 24 -0.21 -4.38 9.58
CA GLU A 24 1.05 -5.03 9.20
C GLU A 24 0.95 -6.53 9.48
N LYS A 25 1.14 -7.35 8.43
CA LYS A 25 1.16 -8.82 8.50
C LYS A 25 2.54 -9.35 8.13
N LYS A 26 2.84 -10.60 8.51
CA LYS A 26 4.09 -11.28 8.13
C LYS A 26 4.36 -11.29 6.62
N SER A 27 3.30 -11.31 5.80
CA SER A 27 3.37 -11.34 4.34
C SER A 27 3.35 -9.96 3.67
N GLY A 28 3.15 -8.87 4.43
CA GLY A 28 3.10 -7.51 3.89
C GLY A 28 2.11 -6.60 4.62
N TRP A 29 1.54 -5.62 3.93
CA TRP A 29 0.61 -4.64 4.51
C TRP A 29 -0.80 -4.83 3.97
N MET A 30 -1.79 -4.85 4.86
CA MET A 30 -3.20 -4.84 4.53
C MET A 30 -3.73 -3.43 4.73
N ILE A 31 -4.21 -2.80 3.64
CA ILE A 31 -4.64 -1.40 3.64
C ILE A 31 -6.15 -1.37 3.44
N TYR A 32 -6.84 -0.88 4.45
CA TYR A 32 -8.27 -0.69 4.46
C TYR A 32 -8.60 0.76 4.12
N PRO A 33 -9.35 1.02 3.04
CA PRO A 33 -9.86 2.35 2.76
C PRO A 33 -10.79 2.87 3.86
N PRO A 34 -10.84 4.19 4.09
CA PRO A 34 -11.83 4.80 4.97
C PRO A 34 -13.25 4.59 4.44
N ASP A 35 -13.36 4.45 3.12
CA ASP A 35 -14.59 4.23 2.38
C ASP A 35 -14.95 2.74 2.37
N LYS A 36 -16.08 2.38 3.00
CA LYS A 36 -16.50 0.99 3.19
C LYS A 36 -16.94 0.30 1.90
N GLU A 37 -17.18 1.07 0.84
CA GLU A 37 -17.55 0.55 -0.48
C GLU A 37 -16.32 0.08 -1.30
N ARG A 38 -15.11 0.38 -0.82
CA ARG A 38 -13.87 0.07 -1.54
C ARG A 38 -13.18 -1.15 -0.95
N ASP A 39 -12.68 -2.00 -1.84
CA ASP A 39 -11.99 -3.21 -1.44
C ASP A 39 -10.65 -2.90 -0.74
N PRO A 40 -10.33 -3.64 0.34
CA PRO A 40 -9.03 -3.54 0.98
C PRO A 40 -7.93 -4.08 0.08
N VAL A 41 -6.77 -3.44 0.12
CA VAL A 41 -5.61 -3.75 -0.74
C VAL A 41 -4.53 -4.41 0.08
N MET A 42 -4.08 -5.59 -0.38
CA MET A 42 -2.92 -6.27 0.19
C MET A 42 -1.66 -5.95 -0.62
N ILE A 43 -0.66 -5.38 0.04
CA ILE A 43 0.67 -5.15 -0.53
C ILE A 43 1.61 -6.23 -0.01
N HIS A 44 2.09 -7.09 -0.89
CA HIS A 44 3.13 -8.05 -0.56
C HIS A 44 4.50 -7.35 -0.58
N LEU A 45 5.19 -7.33 0.56
CA LEU A 45 6.51 -6.71 0.73
C LEU A 45 7.65 -7.64 0.27
N THR A 46 7.42 -8.45 -0.76
CA THR A 46 8.45 -9.32 -1.32
C THR A 46 9.44 -8.45 -2.09
N ASN A 47 10.65 -8.31 -1.53
CA ASN A 47 11.72 -7.40 -1.94
C ASN A 47 12.18 -7.49 -3.41
N SER A 48 11.74 -8.51 -4.14
CA SER A 48 12.31 -8.89 -5.44
C SER A 48 11.46 -8.54 -6.66
N ASP A 49 10.21 -8.09 -6.48
CA ASP A 49 9.29 -7.96 -7.62
C ASP A 49 8.81 -6.51 -7.83
N TRP A 50 9.53 -5.77 -8.66
CA TRP A 50 9.14 -4.47 -9.21
C TRP A 50 7.71 -4.47 -9.80
N ARG A 51 7.24 -5.59 -10.36
CA ARG A 51 5.85 -5.72 -10.84
C ARG A 51 4.86 -5.75 -9.69
N SER A 52 5.18 -6.39 -8.57
CA SER A 52 4.32 -6.41 -7.38
C SER A 52 4.11 -5.01 -6.81
N ILE A 53 5.15 -4.17 -6.77
CA ILE A 53 5.00 -2.76 -6.33
C ILE A 53 4.13 -1.97 -7.31
N LYS A 54 4.31 -2.16 -8.62
CA LYS A 54 3.49 -1.50 -9.65
C LYS A 54 2.01 -1.91 -9.54
N ASN A 55 1.75 -3.20 -9.34
CA ASN A 55 0.39 -3.73 -9.17
C ASN A 55 -0.24 -3.22 -7.86
N ALA A 56 0.52 -3.20 -6.77
CA ALA A 56 0.07 -2.64 -5.50
C ALA A 56 -0.34 -1.17 -5.63
N ARG A 57 0.48 -0.34 -6.28
CA ARG A 57 0.13 1.07 -6.55
C ARG A 57 -1.12 1.20 -7.42
N ALA A 58 -1.28 0.35 -8.44
CA ALA A 58 -2.48 0.35 -9.28
C ALA A 58 -3.74 -0.04 -8.47
N MET A 59 -3.64 -1.02 -7.58
CA MET A 59 -4.73 -1.41 -6.67
C MET A 59 -5.09 -0.28 -5.71
N LEU A 60 -4.10 0.39 -5.12
CA LEU A 60 -4.33 1.54 -4.24
C LEU A 60 -5.05 2.69 -4.96
N ARG A 61 -4.64 3.01 -6.20
CA ARG A 61 -5.34 4.01 -7.02
C ARG A 61 -6.77 3.60 -7.36
N ARG A 62 -7.04 2.31 -7.57
CA ARG A 62 -8.40 1.80 -7.77
C ARG A 62 -9.25 1.87 -6.50
N SER A 63 -8.65 1.64 -5.33
CA SER A 63 -9.28 1.91 -4.03
C SER A 63 -9.33 3.42 -3.70
N GLY A 64 -9.01 4.27 -4.69
CA GLY A 64 -9.13 5.72 -4.66
C GLY A 64 -8.20 6.42 -3.68
N PHE A 65 -7.01 5.84 -3.48
CA PHE A 65 -5.87 6.51 -2.86
C PHE A 65 -4.98 7.19 -3.90
N ASP A 66 -4.37 8.30 -3.54
CA ASP A 66 -3.39 9.01 -4.37
C ASP A 66 -1.96 8.63 -3.93
N VAL A 67 -1.25 7.82 -4.74
CA VAL A 67 0.06 7.19 -4.45
C VAL A 67 0.93 6.99 -5.69
#